data_AF-W2UNZ4-F1
#
_entry.id   AF-W2UNZ4-F1
#
_cell.length_a   1.000
_cell.length_b   1.000
_cell.length_c   1.000
_cell.angle_alpha   90.00
_cell.angle_beta   90.00
_cell.angle_gamma   90.00
#
_symmetry.space_group_name_H-M   'P 1'
#
loop_
_entity.id
_entity.type
_entity.pdbx_description
1 polymer ?
#
loop_
_entity_poly.entity_id
_entity_poly.type
_entity_poly.pdbx_seq_one_letter_code
_entity_poly.pdbx_strand_id
1 'polypeptide(L)'
;MGVICIIQNDRVYVDDILIEDTDDWLAQDDDGNLWYFGEIASNYDDEGNFEDNEGSWESGVDDALAGYWLPANPIVGQKYYQEWYEDEAEDQAEVIAIGETVTIEIGTYENCIVTKDFTLLEPDEYELKYYAPGIGLIKEEKYEDEELTEIVELIEIIEK
;
A
#
# COMPACT_ATOMS: atom_id res chain seq x y z
N MET A 1 10.86 13.06 15.63
CA MET A 1 11.12 11.67 16.05
C MET A 1 12.43 11.19 15.43
N GLY A 2 12.84 9.93 15.63
CA GLY A 2 14.09 9.41 15.08
C GLY A 2 14.04 7.89 14.93
N VAL A 3 13.03 7.40 14.20
CA VAL A 3 12.96 6.00 13.75
C VAL A 3 13.73 5.92 12.43
N ILE A 4 14.56 4.88 12.27
CA ILE A 4 15.25 4.65 11.00
C ILE A 4 14.29 3.88 10.11
N CYS A 5 13.85 4.50 9.02
CA CYS A 5 13.04 3.85 7.99
C CYS A 5 13.91 3.35 6.84
N ILE A 6 13.43 2.30 6.18
CA ILE A 6 13.82 1.94 4.82
C ILE A 6 12.87 2.61 3.84
N ILE A 7 13.33 2.83 2.62
CA ILE A 7 12.49 3.33 1.54
C ILE A 7 12.13 2.14 0.65
N GLN A 8 10.84 1.86 0.51
CA GLN A 8 10.32 1.09 -0.62
C GLN A 8 9.95 2.10 -1.70
N ASN A 9 10.53 1.96 -2.89
CA ASN A 9 10.19 2.83 -4.02
C ASN A 9 9.26 2.05 -4.93
N ASP A 10 8.02 2.51 -5.04
CA ASP A 10 6.98 1.94 -5.89
C ASP A 10 6.74 2.81 -7.12
N ARG A 11 6.46 2.18 -8.26
CA ARG A 11 6.25 2.84 -9.54
C ARG A 11 5.15 2.18 -10.33
N VAL A 12 4.11 2.96 -10.60
CA VAL A 12 2.93 2.49 -11.31
C VAL A 12 2.96 3.01 -12.74
N TYR A 13 2.66 2.11 -13.68
CA TYR A 13 2.64 2.41 -15.11
C TYR A 13 1.30 2.02 -15.74
N VAL A 14 0.76 2.90 -16.60
CA VAL A 14 -0.40 2.62 -17.45
C VAL A 14 0.01 2.84 -18.91
N ASP A 15 -0.19 1.84 -19.76
CA ASP A 15 0.21 1.90 -21.19
C ASP A 15 1.68 2.34 -21.41
N ASP A 16 2.60 1.82 -20.59
CA ASP A 16 4.04 2.17 -20.55
C ASP A 16 4.36 3.62 -20.12
N ILE A 17 3.37 4.36 -19.62
CA ILE A 17 3.51 5.73 -19.09
C ILE A 17 3.56 5.65 -17.56
N LEU A 18 4.59 6.26 -16.96
CA LEU A 18 4.69 6.39 -15.50
C LEU A 18 3.56 7.32 -15.04
N ILE A 19 2.68 6.81 -14.18
CA ILE A 19 1.58 7.59 -13.60
C ILE A 19 1.85 7.95 -12.13
N GLU A 20 2.69 7.17 -11.44
CA GLU A 20 3.04 7.40 -10.04
C GLU A 20 4.46 6.90 -9.73
N ASP A 21 5.25 7.67 -8.97
CA ASP A 21 6.54 7.28 -8.38
C ASP A 21 6.53 7.67 -6.89
N THR A 22 6.45 6.66 -6.02
CA THR A 22 6.21 6.81 -4.58
C THR A 22 7.39 6.27 -3.79
N ASP A 23 7.86 7.03 -2.79
CA ASP A 23 8.86 6.58 -1.82
C ASP A 23 8.16 6.36 -0.45
N ASP A 24 7.80 5.12 -0.15
CA ASP A 24 7.21 4.69 1.13
C ASP A 24 8.27 4.58 2.23
N TRP A 25 7.99 5.16 3.40
CA TRP A 25 8.88 5.05 4.56
C TRP A 25 8.40 3.97 5.52
N LEU A 26 9.11 2.84 5.52
CA LEU A 26 8.74 1.67 6.33
C LEU A 26 9.76 1.42 7.44
N ALA A 27 9.28 0.97 8.61
CA ALA A 27 10.17 0.49 9.67
C ALA A 27 9.62 -0.77 10.33
N GLN A 28 10.50 -1.70 10.69
CA GLN A 28 10.11 -2.92 11.39
C GLN A 28 10.43 -2.80 12.89
N ASP A 29 9.47 -3.12 13.75
CA ASP A 29 9.68 -3.18 15.20
C ASP A 29 10.26 -4.52 15.67
N ASP A 30 10.61 -4.60 16.96
CA ASP A 30 11.23 -5.80 17.56
C ASP A 30 10.30 -7.03 17.56
N ASP A 31 8.98 -6.82 17.43
CA ASP A 31 7.97 -7.88 17.33
C ASP A 31 7.71 -8.30 15.87
N GLY A 32 8.34 -7.61 14.91
CA GLY A 32 8.29 -7.87 13.48
C GLY A 32 7.19 -7.12 12.72
N ASN A 33 6.44 -6.23 13.37
CA ASN A 33 5.39 -5.47 12.67
C ASN A 33 6.05 -4.45 11.75
N LEU A 34 5.51 -4.33 10.54
CA LEU A 34 5.96 -3.35 9.58
C LEU A 34 5.08 -2.11 9.72
N TRP A 35 5.70 -1.00 10.10
CA TRP A 35 5.08 0.30 10.29
C TRP A 35 5.19 1.15 9.04
N TYR A 36 4.16 1.96 8.80
CA TYR A 36 4.12 2.94 7.72
C TYR A 36 4.25 4.35 8.30
N PHE A 37 5.34 5.04 7.97
CA PHE A 37 5.70 6.34 8.54
C PHE A 37 5.38 7.52 7.62
N GLY A 38 4.84 7.26 6.44
CA GLY A 38 4.52 8.26 5.43
C GLY A 38 5.12 7.93 4.07
N GLU A 39 4.84 8.81 3.13
CA GLU A 39 5.27 8.70 1.75
C GLU A 39 5.48 10.07 1.12
N ILE A 40 6.23 10.05 0.02
CA ILE A 40 6.19 11.10 -0.98
C ILE A 40 5.76 10.48 -2.31
N ALA A 41 4.53 10.77 -2.71
CA ALA A 41 3.96 10.39 -3.99
C ALA A 41 4.23 11.49 -5.02
N SER A 42 4.69 11.13 -6.21
CA SER A 42 4.79 12.03 -7.37
C SER A 42 3.85 11.52 -8.45
N ASN A 43 2.80 12.28 -8.74
CA ASN A 43 1.75 11.90 -9.69
C ASN A 43 2.03 12.51 -11.07
N TYR A 44 1.66 11.78 -12.13
CA TYR A 44 1.89 12.17 -13.52
C TYR A 44 0.62 12.00 -14.36
N ASP A 45 0.39 12.93 -15.28
CA ASP A 45 -0.74 12.90 -16.22
C ASP A 45 -0.59 11.80 -17.28
N ASP A 46 -1.61 11.63 -18.14
CA ASP A 46 -1.63 10.64 -19.22
C ASP A 46 -0.62 10.93 -20.36
N GLU A 47 0.06 12.07 -20.32
CA GLU A 47 1.19 12.42 -21.18
C GLU A 47 2.55 12.18 -20.49
N GLY A 48 2.57 11.77 -19.21
CA GLY A 48 3.74 11.55 -18.38
C GLY A 48 4.37 12.84 -17.84
N ASN A 49 3.61 13.94 -17.79
CA ASN A 49 4.05 15.18 -17.16
C ASN A 49 3.72 15.16 -15.67
N PHE A 50 4.62 15.71 -14.85
CA PHE A 50 4.36 15.90 -13.42
C PHE A 50 3.08 16.72 -13.20
N GLU A 51 2.17 16.20 -12.38
CA GLU A 51 0.90 16.81 -12.02
C GLU A 51 0.99 17.44 -10.63
N ASP A 52 1.14 16.62 -9.59
CA ASP A 52 1.23 17.05 -8.19
C ASP A 52 1.90 15.99 -7.28
N ASN A 53 1.79 16.19 -5.97
CA ASN A 53 2.21 15.25 -4.93
C ASN A 53 1.04 14.90 -3.98
N GLU A 54 -0.21 14.92 -4.48
CA GLU A 54 -1.36 14.50 -3.66
C GLU A 54 -1.16 13.06 -3.16
N GLY A 55 -1.63 12.77 -1.94
CA GLY A 55 -1.36 11.52 -1.22
C GLY A 55 -0.12 11.54 -0.33
N SER A 56 0.78 12.53 -0.46
CA SER A 56 2.00 12.58 0.37
C SER A 56 1.74 13.00 1.83
N TRP A 57 2.30 12.27 2.79
CA TRP A 57 2.18 12.57 4.22
C TRP A 57 3.41 12.08 5.03
N GLU A 58 3.57 12.58 6.25
CA GLU A 58 4.66 12.17 7.16
C GLU A 58 4.16 12.06 8.60
N SER A 59 4.42 10.93 9.26
CA SER A 59 4.05 10.77 10.66
C SER A 59 4.76 11.78 11.58
N GLY A 60 3.97 12.46 12.40
CA GLY A 60 4.40 13.50 13.32
C GLY A 60 4.40 14.90 12.71
N VAL A 61 4.04 15.04 11.44
CA VAL A 61 3.64 16.31 10.80
C VAL A 61 2.11 16.43 10.91
N ASP A 62 1.62 17.63 11.24
CA ASP A 62 0.18 17.92 11.36
C ASP A 62 -0.64 16.91 12.18
N ASP A 63 -0.02 16.37 13.24
CA ASP A 63 -0.57 15.35 14.14
C ASP A 63 -0.87 13.97 13.49
N ALA A 64 -0.40 13.73 12.25
CA ALA A 64 -0.51 12.44 11.58
C ALA A 64 0.24 11.33 12.36
N LEU A 65 -0.38 10.17 12.50
CA LEU A 65 0.17 9.03 13.25
C LEU A 65 0.41 7.84 12.32
N ALA A 66 1.61 7.27 12.45
CA ALA A 66 1.99 6.04 11.77
C ALA A 66 1.09 4.87 12.20
N GLY A 67 0.64 4.09 11.22
CA GLY A 67 -0.03 2.81 11.41
C GLY A 67 0.87 1.64 11.02
N TYR A 68 0.27 0.45 10.96
CA TYR A 68 0.94 -0.73 10.40
C TYR A 68 0.76 -0.74 8.89
N TRP A 69 1.83 -0.95 8.14
CA TRP A 69 1.75 -1.44 6.76
C TRP A 69 1.24 -2.88 6.77
N LEU A 70 1.92 -3.75 7.54
CA LEU A 70 1.53 -5.14 7.74
C LEU A 70 1.84 -5.60 9.18
N PRO A 71 0.89 -6.27 9.87
CA PRO A 71 1.18 -6.88 11.16
C PRO A 71 2.09 -8.11 11.01
N ALA A 72 2.97 -8.34 11.99
CA ALA A 72 3.92 -9.47 11.96
C ALA A 72 3.24 -10.85 11.96
N ASN A 73 2.10 -10.92 12.65
CA ASN A 73 1.30 -12.12 12.84
C ASN A 73 -0.14 -11.83 12.41
N PRO A 74 -0.42 -11.75 11.09
CA PRO A 74 -1.73 -11.39 10.58
C PRO A 74 -2.77 -12.45 10.95
N ILE A 75 -3.93 -12.00 11.41
CA ILE A 75 -5.07 -12.85 11.73
C ILE A 75 -6.25 -12.43 10.85
N VAL A 76 -6.90 -13.37 10.17
CA VAL A 76 -8.11 -13.08 9.38
C VAL A 76 -9.18 -12.38 10.24
N GLY A 77 -9.69 -11.25 9.75
CA GLY A 77 -10.61 -10.34 10.43
C GLY A 77 -9.92 -9.30 11.32
N GLN A 78 -8.59 -9.28 11.41
CA GLN A 78 -7.83 -8.23 12.10
C GLN A 78 -7.93 -6.93 11.30
N LYS A 79 -8.43 -5.88 11.95
CA LYS A 79 -8.41 -4.51 11.42
C LYS A 79 -7.31 -3.70 12.10
N TYR A 80 -6.67 -2.80 11.35
CA TYR A 80 -5.65 -1.89 11.84
C TYR A 80 -5.63 -0.62 10.98
N TYR A 81 -5.07 0.47 11.53
CA TYR A 81 -4.80 1.69 10.78
C TYR A 81 -3.46 1.56 10.05
N GLN A 82 -3.40 2.08 8.83
CA GLN A 82 -2.17 2.32 8.04
C GLN A 82 -1.72 3.76 8.19
N GLU A 83 -2.67 4.69 8.11
CA GLU A 83 -2.50 6.11 8.37
C GLU A 83 -3.60 6.60 9.32
N TRP A 84 -3.25 7.58 10.16
CA TRP A 84 -4.25 8.35 10.88
C TRP A 84 -3.88 9.83 10.82
N TYR A 85 -4.65 10.57 10.03
CA TYR A 85 -4.66 12.01 9.94
C TYR A 85 -6.12 12.49 9.95
N GLU A 86 -6.56 12.99 11.11
CA GLU A 86 -7.98 13.29 11.38
C GLU A 86 -8.60 14.17 10.28
N ASP A 87 -9.74 13.72 9.74
CA ASP A 87 -10.51 14.35 8.66
C ASP A 87 -9.81 14.42 7.27
N GLU A 88 -8.56 13.99 7.15
CA GLU A 88 -7.77 14.07 5.90
C GLU A 88 -7.45 12.68 5.33
N ALA A 89 -6.97 11.74 6.17
CA ALA A 89 -6.66 10.37 5.78
C ALA A 89 -6.82 9.41 6.97
N GLU A 90 -7.73 8.44 6.88
CA GLU A 90 -8.04 7.49 7.96
C GLU A 90 -7.93 6.04 7.47
N ASP A 91 -6.85 5.77 6.74
CA ASP A 91 -6.65 4.52 6.03
C ASP A 91 -6.52 3.34 6.98
N GLN A 92 -7.31 2.33 6.67
CA GLN A 92 -7.42 1.11 7.44
C GLN A 92 -7.31 -0.10 6.52
N ALA A 93 -6.71 -1.16 7.06
CA ALA A 93 -6.68 -2.45 6.41
C ALA A 93 -7.36 -3.50 7.30
N GLU A 94 -8.08 -4.42 6.66
CA GLU A 94 -8.57 -5.66 7.25
C GLU A 94 -7.87 -6.86 6.59
N VAL A 95 -7.24 -7.73 7.37
CA VAL A 95 -6.74 -9.00 6.84
C VAL A 95 -7.93 -9.88 6.46
N ILE A 96 -8.15 -10.13 5.17
CA ILE A 96 -9.28 -10.94 4.71
C ILE A 96 -8.89 -12.39 4.39
N ALA A 97 -7.63 -12.64 4.03
CA ALA A 97 -7.13 -13.98 3.78
C ALA A 97 -5.63 -14.13 4.11
N ILE A 98 -5.23 -15.35 4.45
CA ILE A 98 -3.84 -15.73 4.70
C ILE A 98 -3.58 -17.11 4.08
N GLY A 99 -2.37 -17.33 3.57
CA GLY A 99 -1.99 -18.62 3.01
C GLY A 99 -2.41 -18.81 1.55
N GLU A 100 -2.76 -17.73 0.85
CA GLU A 100 -3.27 -17.78 -0.52
C GLU A 100 -2.15 -18.09 -1.53
N THR A 101 -2.54 -18.65 -2.67
CA THR A 101 -1.67 -18.80 -3.84
C THR A 101 -2.14 -17.82 -4.91
N VAL A 102 -1.30 -16.84 -5.22
CA VAL A 102 -1.60 -15.78 -6.19
C VAL A 102 -0.72 -15.98 -7.42
N THR A 103 -1.31 -15.87 -8.60
CA THR A 103 -0.56 -15.91 -9.87
C THR A 103 -0.77 -14.60 -10.59
N ILE A 104 0.34 -13.95 -10.93
CA ILE A 104 0.43 -12.75 -11.77
C ILE A 104 1.30 -13.08 -12.99
N GLU A 105 1.48 -12.13 -13.90
CA GLU A 105 2.25 -12.37 -15.14
C GLU A 105 3.65 -12.93 -14.90
N ILE A 106 4.37 -12.41 -13.88
CA ILE A 106 5.78 -12.76 -13.64
C ILE A 106 5.98 -13.98 -12.73
N GLY A 107 4.92 -14.59 -12.21
CA GLY A 107 5.06 -15.79 -11.39
C GLY A 107 3.85 -16.19 -10.55
N THR A 108 4.03 -17.29 -9.83
CA THR A 108 3.09 -17.79 -8.82
C THR A 108 3.73 -17.69 -7.45
N TYR A 109 3.04 -17.07 -6.52
CA TYR A 109 3.48 -16.81 -5.16
C TYR A 109 2.58 -17.56 -4.17
N GLU A 110 3.19 -18.24 -3.20
CA GLU A 110 2.48 -19.02 -2.18
C GLU A 110 2.58 -18.34 -0.82
N ASN A 111 1.63 -18.66 0.07
CA ASN A 111 1.54 -18.11 1.41
C ASN A 111 1.32 -16.59 1.43
N CYS A 112 0.56 -16.09 0.45
CA CYS A 112 0.23 -14.67 0.37
C CYS A 112 -0.78 -14.27 1.45
N ILE A 113 -0.72 -12.99 1.82
CA ILE A 113 -1.71 -12.31 2.66
C ILE A 113 -2.56 -11.45 1.73
N VAL A 114 -3.85 -11.38 1.98
CA VAL A 114 -4.75 -10.45 1.29
C VAL A 114 -5.38 -9.54 2.33
N THR A 115 -5.26 -8.25 2.11
CA THR A 115 -5.93 -7.23 2.91
C THR A 115 -7.02 -6.57 2.08
N LYS A 116 -8.04 -6.07 2.77
CA LYS A 116 -8.99 -5.10 2.24
C LYS A 116 -8.63 -3.75 2.85
N ASP A 117 -8.18 -2.84 2.02
CA ASP A 117 -7.75 -1.49 2.41
C ASP A 117 -8.88 -0.51 2.08
N PHE A 118 -9.22 0.37 3.02
CA PHE A 118 -10.38 1.25 2.93
C PHE A 118 -10.24 2.44 3.89
N THR A 119 -10.98 3.50 3.60
CA THR A 119 -11.14 4.66 4.51
C THR A 119 -12.62 4.90 4.82
N LEU A 120 -12.90 5.49 5.97
CA LEU A 120 -14.28 5.90 6.31
C LEU A 120 -14.72 7.16 5.56
N LEU A 121 -13.78 7.90 4.97
CA LEU A 121 -14.03 9.10 4.18
C LEU A 121 -14.65 8.77 2.82
N GLU A 122 -14.29 7.61 2.26
CA GLU A 122 -14.73 7.11 0.94
C GLU A 122 -15.34 5.70 1.10
N PRO A 123 -16.53 5.58 1.70
CA PRO A 123 -17.07 4.28 2.14
C PRO A 123 -17.47 3.34 1.00
N ASP A 124 -17.59 3.86 -0.21
CA ASP A 124 -17.99 3.12 -1.41
C ASP A 124 -16.76 2.62 -2.21
N GLU A 125 -15.54 2.96 -1.78
CA GLU A 125 -14.28 2.55 -2.39
C GLU A 125 -13.48 1.63 -1.45
N TYR A 126 -12.80 0.65 -2.03
CA TYR A 126 -11.80 -0.15 -1.32
C TYR A 126 -10.86 -0.86 -2.28
N GLU A 127 -9.72 -1.29 -1.77
CA GLU A 127 -8.74 -2.06 -2.51
C GLU A 127 -8.54 -3.43 -1.88
N LEU A 128 -8.33 -4.45 -2.71
CA LEU A 128 -7.76 -5.71 -2.25
C LEU A 128 -6.27 -5.71 -2.57
N LYS A 129 -5.42 -5.71 -1.55
CA LYS A 129 -3.97 -5.75 -1.71
C LYS A 129 -3.44 -7.14 -1.38
N TYR A 130 -2.58 -7.65 -2.24
CA TYR A 130 -2.03 -9.01 -2.16
C TYR A 130 -0.53 -8.94 -1.89
N TYR A 131 -0.09 -9.50 -0.78
CA TYR A 131 1.31 -9.45 -0.34
C TYR A 131 1.95 -10.83 -0.36
N ALA A 132 3.10 -10.97 -1.03
CA ALA A 132 3.89 -12.19 -1.08
C ALA A 132 5.09 -12.13 -0.11
N PRO A 133 5.40 -13.25 0.60
CA PRO A 133 6.53 -13.30 1.52
C PRO A 133 7.87 -12.98 0.84
N GLY A 134 8.63 -12.05 1.42
CA GLY A 134 9.95 -11.65 0.92
C GLY A 134 9.94 -10.76 -0.33
N ILE A 135 8.75 -10.40 -0.82
CA ILE A 135 8.55 -9.53 -1.98
C ILE A 135 7.83 -8.25 -1.57
N GLY A 136 6.72 -8.37 -0.83
CA GLY A 136 5.85 -7.24 -0.54
C GLY A 136 4.59 -7.30 -1.40
N LEU A 137 4.08 -6.13 -1.79
CA LEU A 137 2.88 -5.99 -2.61
C LEU A 137 3.13 -6.57 -4.01
N ILE A 138 2.21 -7.43 -4.48
CA ILE A 138 2.34 -8.10 -5.79
C ILE A 138 1.14 -7.88 -6.70
N LYS A 139 0.00 -7.48 -6.15
CA LYS A 139 -1.25 -7.22 -6.87
C LYS A 139 -2.16 -6.33 -6.05
N GLU A 140 -2.91 -5.50 -6.75
CA GLU A 140 -3.99 -4.68 -6.21
C GLU A 140 -5.23 -4.80 -7.10
N GLU A 141 -6.41 -4.76 -6.48
CA GLU A 141 -7.69 -4.72 -7.16
C GLU A 141 -8.54 -3.60 -6.53
N LYS A 142 -8.79 -2.52 -7.27
CA LYS A 142 -9.63 -1.41 -6.80
C LYS A 142 -11.10 -1.67 -7.12
N TYR A 143 -11.94 -1.43 -6.14
CA TYR A 143 -13.39 -1.55 -6.24
C TYR A 143 -14.08 -0.23 -5.89
N GLU A 144 -15.06 0.15 -6.71
CA GLU A 144 -15.97 1.28 -6.49
C GLU A 144 -17.40 0.77 -6.63
N ASP A 145 -18.29 1.07 -5.68
CA ASP A 145 -19.68 0.58 -5.69
C ASP A 145 -19.80 -0.95 -5.85
N GLU A 146 -18.87 -1.71 -5.24
CA GLU A 146 -18.72 -3.17 -5.37
C GLU A 146 -18.31 -3.69 -6.76
N GLU A 147 -18.02 -2.81 -7.72
CA GLU A 147 -17.55 -3.15 -9.06
C GLU A 147 -16.03 -2.98 -9.15
N LEU A 148 -15.36 -3.94 -9.79
CA LEU A 148 -13.92 -3.87 -10.04
C LEU A 148 -13.62 -2.80 -11.10
N THR A 149 -12.85 -1.77 -10.73
CA THR A 149 -12.49 -0.65 -11.62
C THR A 149 -11.06 -0.73 -12.11
N GLU A 150 -10.13 -1.23 -11.28
CA GLU A 150 -8.70 -1.29 -11.62
C GLU A 150 -8.04 -2.58 -11.12
N ILE A 151 -7.03 -3.05 -11.86
CA ILE A 151 -6.09 -4.08 -11.41
C ILE A 151 -4.67 -3.58 -11.69
N VAL A 152 -3.84 -3.60 -10.65
CA VAL A 152 -2.38 -3.38 -10.77
C VAL A 152 -1.67 -4.68 -10.40
N GLU A 153 -0.67 -5.08 -11.19
CA GLU A 153 0.15 -6.27 -10.91
C GLU A 153 1.63 -5.91 -10.95
N LEU A 154 2.42 -6.52 -10.06
CA LEU A 154 3.87 -6.38 -10.06
C LEU A 154 4.46 -6.94 -11.36
N ILE A 155 5.21 -6.09 -12.07
CA ILE A 155 5.86 -6.47 -13.34
C ILE A 155 7.38 -6.66 -13.21
N GLU A 156 8.04 -6.01 -12.26
CA GLU A 156 9.47 -6.17 -12.02
C GLU A 156 9.88 -5.78 -10.60
N ILE A 157 11.01 -6.31 -10.13
CA ILE A 157 11.63 -5.94 -8.85
C ILE A 157 13.04 -5.43 -9.15
N ILE A 158 13.35 -4.23 -8.69
CA ILE A 158 14.67 -3.60 -8.89
C ILE A 158 15.43 -3.57 -7.57
N GLU A 159 16.43 -4.44 -7.43
CA GLU A 159 17.37 -4.37 -6.30
C GLU A 159 18.43 -3.28 -6.56
N LYS A 160 18.60 -2.36 -5.60
CA LYS A 160 19.63 -1.29 -5.64
C LYS A 160 20.85 -1.64 -4.79
#